data_AF-A0A9D2HJW8-F1
#
_entry.id   AF-A0A9D2HJW8-F1
#
_cell.length_a   1.000
_cell.length_b   1.000
_cell.length_c   1.000
_cell.angle_alpha   90.00
_cell.angle_beta   90.00
_cell.angle_gamma   90.00
#
_symmetry.space_group_name_H-M   'P 1'
#
loop_
_entity.id
_entity.type
_entity.pdbx_description
1 polymer ?
#
loop_
_entity_poly.entity_id
_entity_poly.type
_entity_poly.pdbx_seq_one_letter_code
_entity_poly.pdbx_strand_id
1 'polypeptide(L)'
;MRAAVERHVAAGSDVQAKLAASREGAGAMPIRTIRCPNCVFFLLNVFGQDHYYLQVKCQKCKFSETIDTALFRTMSKRRQKRLQAYCEEIGKALQR
;
A
#
# COMPACT_ATOMS: atom_id res chain seq x y z
N MET A 1 -24.96 -0.15 2.85
CA MET A 1 -24.00 -1.23 2.50
C MET A 1 -23.67 -1.09 1.03
N ARG A 2 -22.39 -1.09 0.64
CA ARG A 2 -22.02 -1.06 -0.80
C ARG A 2 -22.11 -2.49 -1.34
N ALA A 3 -22.76 -2.68 -2.49
CA ALA A 3 -22.82 -3.98 -3.14
C ALA A 3 -21.43 -4.36 -3.66
N ALA A 4 -21.00 -5.59 -3.43
CA ALA A 4 -19.80 -6.14 -4.06
C ALA A 4 -20.14 -6.49 -5.52
N VAL A 5 -19.37 -5.95 -6.46
CA VAL A 5 -19.44 -6.36 -7.88
C VAL A 5 -18.48 -7.52 -8.07
N GLU A 6 -19.01 -8.75 -8.08
CA GLU A 6 -18.22 -9.95 -8.33
C GLU A 6 -18.06 -10.17 -9.83
N ARG A 7 -16.81 -10.33 -10.29
CA ARG A 7 -16.48 -10.69 -11.67
C ARG A 7 -15.50 -11.84 -11.65
N HIS A 8 -15.90 -12.98 -12.18
CA HIS A 8 -15.00 -14.12 -12.34
C HIS A 8 -14.24 -14.00 -13.67
N VAL A 9 -12.92 -13.98 -13.60
CA VAL A 9 -12.10 -14.18 -14.80
C VAL A 9 -11.99 -15.68 -15.01
N ALA A 10 -12.64 -16.21 -16.05
CA ALA A 10 -12.57 -17.63 -16.39
C ALA A 10 -11.11 -18.02 -16.69
N ALA A 11 -10.67 -19.18 -16.20
CA ALA A 11 -9.33 -19.71 -16.40
C ALA A 11 -9.10 -20.14 -17.87
N GLY A 12 -8.84 -19.18 -18.74
CA GLY A 12 -8.52 -19.38 -20.16
C GLY A 12 -7.31 -18.56 -20.62
N SER A 13 -7.07 -18.53 -21.94
CA SER A 13 -5.98 -17.76 -22.58
C SER A 13 -5.98 -16.27 -22.20
N ASP A 14 -7.16 -15.72 -21.90
CA ASP A 14 -7.37 -14.35 -21.44
C ASP A 14 -6.65 -14.02 -20.12
N VAL A 15 -6.53 -14.98 -19.19
CA VAL A 15 -5.82 -14.75 -17.91
C VAL A 15 -4.33 -14.49 -18.15
N GLN A 16 -3.70 -15.29 -19.02
CA GLN A 16 -2.27 -15.14 -19.29
C GLN A 16 -1.97 -13.82 -20.03
N ALA A 17 -2.84 -13.43 -20.96
CA ALA A 17 -2.74 -12.13 -21.63
C ALA A 17 -2.86 -10.96 -20.64
N LYS A 18 -3.85 -11.00 -19.73
CA LYS A 18 -4.04 -10.01 -18.68
C LYS A 18 -2.85 -9.92 -17.72
N LEU A 19 -2.29 -11.07 -17.32
CA LEU A 19 -1.09 -11.13 -16.48
C LEU A 19 0.14 -10.57 -17.20
N ALA A 20 0.29 -10.85 -18.50
CA ALA A 20 1.38 -10.30 -19.31
C ALA A 20 1.29 -8.77 -19.40
N ALA A 21 0.13 -8.23 -19.77
CA ALA A 21 -0.11 -6.79 -19.83
C ALA A 21 0.10 -6.11 -18.46
N SER A 22 -0.31 -6.77 -17.37
CA SER A 22 -0.10 -6.25 -16.01
C SER A 22 1.39 -6.18 -15.64
N ARG A 23 2.19 -7.20 -16.01
CA ARG A 23 3.65 -7.20 -15.77
C ARG A 23 4.35 -6.12 -16.58
N GLU A 24 3.98 -5.95 -17.84
CA GLU A 24 4.54 -4.92 -18.71
C GLU A 24 4.25 -3.51 -18.16
N GLY A 25 2.99 -3.23 -17.81
CA GLY A 25 2.62 -1.95 -17.20
C GLY A 25 3.33 -1.70 -15.87
N ALA A 26 3.49 -2.74 -15.04
CA ALA A 26 4.20 -2.63 -13.77
C ALA A 26 5.71 -2.36 -13.93
N GLY A 27 6.34 -2.86 -14.99
CA GLY A 27 7.79 -2.75 -15.21
C GLY A 27 8.29 -1.32 -15.35
N ALA A 28 7.46 -0.39 -15.83
CA ALA A 28 7.80 1.03 -15.97
C ALA A 28 7.62 1.85 -14.68
N MET A 29 7.03 1.26 -13.63
CA MET A 29 6.60 1.99 -12.44
C MET A 29 7.49 1.71 -11.22
N PRO A 30 7.69 2.70 -10.34
CA PRO A 30 8.39 2.46 -9.08
C PRO A 30 7.59 1.51 -8.20
N ILE A 31 8.26 0.50 -7.65
CA ILE A 31 7.69 -0.44 -6.69
C ILE A 31 7.76 0.13 -5.27
N ARG A 32 6.66 -0.03 -4.52
CA ARG A 32 6.53 0.36 -3.12
C ARG A 32 6.07 -0.82 -2.30
N THR A 33 6.86 -1.20 -1.30
CA THR A 33 6.47 -2.23 -0.34
C THR A 33 5.65 -1.61 0.78
N ILE A 34 4.45 -2.14 0.99
CA ILE A 34 3.59 -1.82 2.12
C ILE A 34 3.77 -2.92 3.17
N ARG A 35 4.03 -2.49 4.40
CA ARG A 35 4.18 -3.37 5.57
C ARG A 35 3.01 -3.17 6.51
N CYS A 36 2.72 -4.21 7.28
CA CYS A 36 1.67 -4.19 8.28
C CYS A 36 1.99 -3.10 9.33
N PRO A 37 1.04 -2.18 9.61
CA PRO A 37 1.27 -1.13 10.60
C PRO A 37 1.44 -1.69 12.01
N ASN A 38 0.86 -2.86 12.31
CA ASN A 38 0.93 -3.47 13.64
C ASN A 38 2.23 -4.28 13.86
N CYS A 39 2.65 -5.09 12.89
CA CYS A 39 3.74 -6.04 13.09
C CYS A 39 4.88 -5.98 12.06
N VAL A 40 4.85 -4.99 11.15
CA VAL A 40 5.89 -4.70 10.14
C VAL A 40 6.11 -5.84 9.13
N PHE A 41 5.28 -6.89 9.18
CA PHE A 41 5.27 -7.98 8.20
C PHE A 41 4.86 -7.47 6.82
N PHE A 42 5.39 -8.11 5.77
CA PHE A 42 5.03 -7.76 4.40
C PHE A 42 3.52 -7.91 4.15
N LEU A 43 2.89 -6.91 3.55
CA LEU A 43 1.49 -7.00 3.11
C LEU A 43 1.40 -7.16 1.60
N LEU A 44 1.88 -6.17 0.85
CA LEU A 44 1.84 -6.17 -0.61
C LEU A 44 2.87 -5.22 -1.21
N ASN A 45 3.12 -5.40 -2.50
CA ASN A 45 3.80 -4.42 -3.32
C ASN A 45 2.78 -3.66 -4.17
N VAL A 46 2.95 -2.35 -4.26
CA VAL A 46 2.14 -1.46 -5.09
C VAL A 46 3.06 -0.75 -6.07
N PHE A 47 2.62 -0.64 -7.31
CA PHE A 47 3.36 0.03 -8.37
C PHE A 47 2.78 1.44 -8.61
N GLY A 48 3.63 2.41 -8.96
CA GLY A 48 3.20 3.79 -9.25
C GLY A 48 3.14 4.66 -7.99
N GLN A 49 2.48 5.82 -8.04
CA GLN A 49 2.36 6.75 -6.89
C GLN A 49 0.91 7.00 -6.43
N ASP A 50 -0.07 6.41 -7.12
CA ASP A 50 -1.48 6.70 -6.90
C ASP A 50 -2.03 6.19 -5.56
N HIS A 51 -3.18 6.75 -5.20
CA HIS A 51 -3.98 6.43 -4.03
C HIS A 51 -5.04 5.37 -4.39
N TYR A 52 -4.97 4.21 -3.73
CA TYR A 52 -5.98 3.17 -3.82
C TYR A 52 -6.39 2.72 -2.41
N TYR A 53 -7.68 2.58 -2.18
CA TYR A 53 -8.22 2.01 -0.96
C TYR A 53 -8.36 0.49 -1.12
N LEU A 54 -7.58 -0.27 -0.34
CA LEU A 54 -7.55 -1.73 -0.40
C LEU A 54 -7.88 -2.31 0.97
N GLN A 55 -8.76 -3.31 1.00
CA GLN A 55 -8.91 -4.14 2.18
C GLN A 55 -7.78 -5.17 2.21
N VAL A 56 -7.00 -5.16 3.29
CA VAL A 56 -5.83 -6.03 3.45
C VAL A 56 -5.97 -6.89 4.69
N LYS A 57 -5.39 -8.09 4.65
CA LYS A 57 -5.31 -8.99 5.80
C LYS A 57 -3.86 -9.42 6.03
N CYS A 58 -3.33 -9.08 7.20
CA CYS A 58 -1.99 -9.49 7.60
C CYS A 58 -1.98 -10.98 7.96
N GLN A 59 -1.12 -11.75 7.28
CA GLN A 59 -1.02 -13.18 7.54
C GLN A 59 -0.38 -13.51 8.90
N LYS A 60 0.48 -12.61 9.42
CA LYS A 60 1.19 -12.75 10.71
C LYS A 60 0.32 -12.41 11.92
N CYS A 61 -0.15 -11.16 12.03
CA CYS A 61 -0.86 -10.68 13.23
C CYS A 61 -2.39 -10.62 13.06
N LYS A 62 -2.92 -11.05 11.91
CA LYS A 62 -4.36 -11.06 11.59
C LYS A 62 -5.04 -9.68 11.53
N PHE A 63 -4.27 -8.59 11.56
CA PHE A 63 -4.75 -7.24 11.24
C PHE A 63 -5.54 -7.24 9.92
N SER A 64 -6.75 -6.70 9.93
CA SER A 64 -7.69 -6.75 8.80
C SER A 64 -8.43 -5.42 8.69
N GLU A 65 -7.99 -4.55 7.79
CA GLU A 65 -8.54 -3.19 7.65
C GLU A 65 -8.44 -2.69 6.22
N THR A 66 -9.12 -1.58 5.93
CA THR A 66 -8.93 -0.81 4.70
C THR A 66 -7.76 0.16 4.85
N ILE A 67 -6.82 0.13 3.90
CA ILE A 67 -5.68 1.03 3.85
C ILE A 67 -5.64 1.83 2.56
N ASP A 68 -5.12 3.05 2.62
CA ASP A 68 -4.72 3.83 1.43
C ASP A 68 -3.26 3.51 1.07
N THR A 69 -3.04 2.97 -0.12
CA THR A 69 -1.70 2.56 -0.60
C THR A 69 -0.67 3.68 -0.61
N ALA A 70 -1.07 4.94 -0.75
CA ALA A 70 -0.19 6.09 -0.75
C ALA A 70 0.07 6.65 0.65
N LEU A 71 -0.85 6.50 1.60
CA LEU A 71 -0.63 6.87 3.02
C LEU A 71 0.26 5.86 3.75
N PHE A 72 0.11 4.56 3.45
CA PHE A 72 0.89 3.48 4.07
C PHE A 72 2.20 3.18 3.33
N ARG A 73 2.70 4.13 2.50
CA ARG A 73 3.98 3.99 1.82
C ARG A 73 5.13 3.95 2.84
N THR A 74 6.01 2.96 2.74
CA THR A 74 7.22 2.92 3.55
C THR A 74 8.09 4.14 3.21
N MET A 75 8.26 5.06 4.16
CA MET A 75 9.20 6.18 4.00
C MET A 75 10.62 5.72 4.29
N SER A 76 11.58 6.23 3.52
CA SER A 76 12.99 5.97 3.83
C SER A 76 13.30 6.46 5.24
N LYS A 77 14.20 5.76 5.96
CA LYS A 77 14.60 6.13 7.33
C LYS A 77 14.96 7.63 7.44
N ARG A 78 15.63 8.18 6.42
CA ARG A 78 15.99 9.61 6.34
C ARG A 78 14.77 10.54 6.23
N ARG A 79 13.75 10.15 5.46
CA ARG A 79 12.51 10.94 5.33
C ARG A 79 11.63 10.82 6.57
N GLN A 80 11.62 9.64 7.20
CA GLN A 80 10.92 9.41 8.47
C GLN A 80 11.52 10.22 9.61
N LYS A 81 12.86 10.23 9.76
CA LYS A 81 13.55 11.09 10.74
C LYS A 81 13.25 12.57 10.54
N ARG A 82 13.23 13.04 9.29
CA ARG A 82 12.88 14.43 8.95
C ARG A 82 11.44 14.78 9.34
N LEU A 83 10.49 13.91 9.01
CA LEU A 83 9.09 14.11 9.38
C LEU A 83 8.91 14.10 10.91
N GLN A 84 9.59 13.19 11.61
CA GLN A 84 9.55 13.11 13.06
C GLN A 84 10.11 14.39 13.71
N ALA A 85 11.27 14.87 13.27
CA ALA A 85 11.85 16.12 13.75
C ALA A 85 10.89 17.32 13.54
N TYR A 86 10.26 17.39 12.36
CA TYR A 86 9.26 18.42 12.05
C TYR A 86 8.02 18.33 12.97
N CYS A 87 7.47 17.12 13.19
CA CYS A 87 6.35 16.93 14.11
C CYS A 87 6.71 17.28 15.56
N GLU A 88 7.92 16.95 16.01
CA GLU A 88 8.43 17.31 17.35
C GLU A 88 8.59 18.83 17.50
N GLU A 89 9.11 19.52 16.48
CA GLU A 89 9.21 20.98 16.44
C GLU A 89 7.84 21.66 16.51
N ILE A 90 6.87 21.17 15.73
CA ILE A 90 5.47 21.66 15.79
C ILE A 90 4.86 21.41 17.17
N GLY A 91 5.05 20.22 17.74
CA GLY A 91 4.54 19.90 19.08
C GLY A 91 5.09 20.84 20.15
N LYS A 92 6.39 21.18 20.10
CA LYS A 92 7.01 22.16 21.00
C LYS A 92 6.49 23.58 20.80
N ALA A 93 6.15 23.96 19.57
CA ALA A 93 5.59 25.26 19.25
C ALA A 93 4.14 25.43 19.72
N LEU A 94 3.35 24.35 19.70
CA LEU A 94 1.94 24.34 20.14
C LEU A 94 1.76 24.21 21.66
N GLN A 95 2.79 23.79 22.39
CA GLN A 95 2.79 23.70 23.86
C GLN A 95 3.24 25.00 24.56
N ARG A 96 3.44 26.08 23.80
CA ARG A 96 3.72 27.43 24.30
C ARG A 96 2.46 28.28 24.23
#